data_AF-K1Q4H8-F1
#
_entry.id   AF-K1Q4H8-F1
#
_cell.length_a   1.000
_cell.length_b   1.000
_cell.length_c   1.000
_cell.angle_alpha   90.00
_cell.angle_beta   90.00
_cell.angle_gamma   90.00
#
_symmetry.space_group_name_H-M   'P 1'
#
loop_
_entity.id
_entity.type
_entity.pdbx_description
1 polymer ?
#
loop_
_entity_poly.entity_id
_entity_poly.type
_entity_poly.pdbx_seq_one_letter_code
_entity_poly.pdbx_strand_id
1 'polypeptide(L)'
;MAPSIVVNTKVSCARRLNLGATGGESIPSAVVQTALNVLSYNMNLTVAVQAPRVRVSLSPEKVVYEGQWTMCLSKVIVMSETKACSVHV
;
A
#
# COMPACT_ATOMS: atom_id res chain seq x y z
N MET A 1 2.47 -16.28 -2.31
CA MET A 1 1.10 -15.96 -2.79
C MET A 1 0.23 -15.58 -1.60
N ALA A 2 -0.71 -14.63 -1.73
CA ALA A 2 -1.61 -14.20 -0.65
C ALA A 2 -3.00 -13.81 -1.19
N PRO A 3 -3.82 -14.76 -1.68
CA PRO A 3 -5.22 -14.48 -1.99
C PRO A 3 -5.96 -14.11 -0.69
N SER A 4 -6.81 -13.09 -0.73
CA SER A 4 -7.48 -12.55 0.47
C SER A 4 -8.90 -12.12 0.18
N ILE A 5 -9.82 -12.41 1.11
CA ILE A 5 -11.21 -11.95 1.06
C ILE A 5 -11.47 -11.17 2.34
N VAL A 6 -11.79 -9.88 2.19
CA VAL A 6 -12.23 -9.05 3.32
C VAL A 6 -13.74 -9.10 3.40
N VAL A 7 -14.24 -9.45 4.59
CA VAL A 7 -15.67 -9.56 4.89
C VAL A 7 -16.05 -8.59 5.99
N ASN A 8 -17.22 -7.97 5.85
CA ASN A 8 -17.83 -7.21 6.94
C ASN A 8 -18.63 -8.18 7.81
N THR A 9 -18.21 -8.38 9.05
CA THR A 9 -18.84 -9.30 9.99
C THR A 9 -20.10 -8.72 10.65
N LYS A 10 -20.34 -7.42 10.54
CA LYS A 10 -21.50 -6.74 11.15
C LYS A 10 -22.74 -6.77 10.26
N VAL A 11 -22.57 -6.89 8.95
CA VAL A 11 -23.67 -6.86 7.98
C VAL A 11 -23.53 -8.03 7.01
N SER A 12 -24.38 -9.05 7.15
CA SER A 12 -24.28 -10.33 6.44
C SER A 12 -24.34 -10.20 4.92
N CYS A 13 -25.00 -9.16 4.39
CA CYS A 13 -25.15 -8.90 2.95
C CYS A 13 -24.24 -7.78 2.44
N ALA A 14 -23.30 -7.29 3.25
CA ALA A 14 -22.39 -6.23 2.82
C ALA A 14 -21.40 -6.72 1.76
N ARG A 15 -21.00 -5.79 0.90
CA ARG A 15 -20.04 -6.02 -0.19
C ARG A 15 -18.73 -6.57 0.37
N ARG A 16 -18.26 -7.66 -0.24
CA ARG A 16 -16.96 -8.28 0.06
C ARG A 16 -15.89 -7.73 -0.89
N LEU A 17 -14.66 -7.68 -0.40
CA LEU A 17 -13.51 -7.26 -1.21
C LEU A 17 -12.62 -8.48 -1.43
N ASN A 18 -12.57 -8.95 -2.67
CA ASN A 18 -11.74 -10.08 -3.08
C ASN A 18 -10.45 -9.54 -3.70
N LEU A 19 -9.30 -9.90 -3.12
CA LEU A 19 -8.00 -9.38 -3.50
C LEU A 19 -7.03 -10.53 -3.79
N GLY A 20 -6.13 -10.25 -4.72
CA GLY A 20 -4.99 -11.08 -5.04
C GLY A 20 -3.95 -10.23 -5.79
N ALA A 21 -2.71 -10.70 -5.78
CA ALA A 21 -1.63 -10.04 -6.49
C ALA A 21 -0.64 -11.07 -7.05
N THR A 22 0.16 -10.61 -8.01
CA THR A 22 1.33 -11.31 -8.56
C THR A 22 2.59 -10.46 -8.34
N GLY A 23 3.78 -11.05 -8.50
CA GLY A 23 5.05 -10.33 -8.34
C GLY A 23 5.92 -10.78 -7.16
N GLY A 24 5.91 -12.08 -6.83
CA GLY A 24 6.81 -12.68 -5.84
C GLY A 24 6.67 -12.09 -4.44
N GLU A 25 7.75 -11.50 -3.93
CA GLU A 25 7.80 -10.92 -2.58
C GLU A 25 6.96 -9.65 -2.42
N SER A 26 6.53 -9.01 -3.52
CA SER A 26 5.67 -7.82 -3.49
C SER A 26 4.19 -8.16 -3.32
N ILE A 27 3.82 -9.44 -3.38
CA ILE A 27 2.43 -9.89 -3.25
C ILE A 27 1.77 -9.41 -1.95
N PRO A 28 2.32 -9.68 -0.75
CA PRO A 28 1.66 -9.28 0.50
C PRO A 28 1.52 -7.76 0.62
N SER A 29 2.57 -6.99 0.28
CA SER A 29 2.50 -5.53 0.35
C SER A 29 1.48 -4.96 -0.63
N ALA A 30 1.36 -5.52 -1.84
CA ALA A 30 0.38 -5.09 -2.83
C ALA A 30 -1.06 -5.35 -2.35
N VAL A 31 -1.35 -6.54 -1.82
CA VAL A 31 -2.69 -6.89 -1.30
C VAL A 31 -3.07 -5.97 -0.14
N VAL A 32 -2.16 -5.73 0.80
CA VAL A 32 -2.39 -4.85 1.95
C VAL A 32 -2.62 -3.40 1.50
N GLN A 33 -1.81 -2.87 0.59
CA GLN A 33 -1.97 -1.50 0.10
C GLN A 33 -3.28 -1.31 -0.65
N THR A 34 -3.69 -2.25 -1.51
CA THR A 34 -5.00 -2.15 -2.18
C THR A 34 -6.15 -2.22 -1.18
N ALA A 35 -6.06 -3.07 -0.14
CA ALA A 35 -7.04 -3.10 0.94
C ALA A 35 -7.11 -1.75 1.68
N LEU A 36 -5.98 -1.17 2.05
CA LEU A 36 -5.91 0.13 2.73
C LEU A 36 -6.48 1.27 1.86
N ASN A 37 -6.16 1.27 0.57
CA ASN A 37 -6.68 2.25 -0.38
C ASN A 37 -8.22 2.25 -0.42
N VAL A 38 -8.83 1.06 -0.44
CA VAL A 38 -10.29 0.94 -0.43
C VAL A 38 -10.88 1.25 0.94
N LEU A 39 -10.32 0.69 2.02
CA LEU A 39 -10.94 0.72 3.35
C LEU A 39 -10.64 2.00 4.14
N SER A 40 -9.41 2.49 4.09
CA SER A 40 -8.96 3.65 4.88
C SER A 40 -9.05 4.95 4.08
N TYR A 41 -8.73 4.90 2.79
CA TYR A 41 -8.73 6.09 1.92
C TYR A 41 -9.98 6.21 1.04
N ASN A 42 -10.95 5.31 1.21
CA ASN A 42 -12.23 5.30 0.49
C ASN A 42 -12.09 5.43 -1.04
N MET A 43 -11.01 4.89 -1.60
CA MET A 43 -10.76 4.92 -3.04
C MET A 43 -11.65 3.90 -3.76
N ASN A 44 -12.07 4.25 -4.98
CA ASN A 44 -12.68 3.27 -5.88
C ASN A 44 -11.68 2.14 -6.18
N LEU A 45 -12.16 0.90 -6.31
CA LEU A 45 -11.35 -0.28 -6.56
C LEU A 45 -10.37 -0.11 -7.74
N THR A 46 -10.83 0.44 -8.86
CA THR A 46 -9.97 0.65 -10.04
C THR A 46 -8.83 1.62 -9.73
N VAL A 47 -9.12 2.69 -9.00
CA VAL A 47 -8.11 3.68 -8.57
C VAL A 47 -7.18 3.06 -7.53
N ALA A 48 -7.71 2.30 -6.57
CA ALA A 48 -6.95 1.65 -5.51
C ALA A 48 -5.93 0.62 -6.03
N VAL A 49 -6.23 -0.07 -7.13
CA VAL A 49 -5.33 -1.03 -7.80
C VAL A 49 -4.26 -0.31 -8.63
N GLN A 50 -4.62 0.80 -9.28
CA GLN A 50 -3.71 1.60 -10.10
C GLN A 50 -2.85 2.57 -9.29
N ALA A 51 -3.21 2.82 -8.03
CA ALA A 51 -2.44 3.66 -7.13
C ALA A 51 -1.01 3.11 -6.98
N PRO A 52 -0.01 4.00 -6.92
CA PRO A 52 1.37 3.59 -6.90
C PRO A 52 1.74 2.94 -5.57
N ARG A 53 2.58 1.92 -5.62
CA ARG A 53 2.90 1.06 -4.46
C ARG A 53 4.30 1.27 -3.94
N VAL A 54 4.48 0.92 -2.66
CA VAL A 54 5.77 0.83 -1.98
C VAL A 54 5.94 -0.56 -1.38
N ARG A 55 7.16 -1.06 -1.34
CA ARG A 55 7.53 -2.32 -0.69
C ARG A 55 8.76 -2.08 0.15
N VAL A 56 8.68 -2.47 1.41
CA VAL A 56 9.82 -2.51 2.32
C VAL A 56 10.23 -3.96 2.51
N SER A 57 11.52 -4.23 2.56
CA SER A 57 12.05 -5.50 3.02
C SER A 57 13.10 -5.31 4.06
N LEU A 58 13.07 -6.21 5.05
CA LEU A 58 13.98 -6.20 6.18
C LEU A 58 15.36 -6.75 5.81
N SER A 59 15.43 -7.69 4.87
CA SER A 59 16.68 -8.30 4.41
C SER A 59 16.60 -8.65 2.91
N PRO A 60 17.43 -8.03 2.04
CA PRO A 60 18.21 -6.83 2.33
C PRO A 60 17.31 -5.66 2.75
N GLU A 61 17.78 -4.81 3.65
CA GLU A 61 17.07 -3.60 4.07
C GLU A 61 16.94 -2.67 2.87
N LYS A 62 15.74 -2.61 2.30
CA LYS A 62 15.49 -1.85 1.08
C LYS A 62 14.03 -1.46 0.97
N VAL A 63 13.81 -0.19 0.63
CA VAL A 63 12.52 0.33 0.19
C VAL A 63 12.52 0.45 -1.34
N VAL A 64 11.49 -0.10 -1.97
CA VAL A 64 11.26 -0.03 -3.42
C VAL A 64 9.89 0.61 -3.65
N TYR A 65 9.81 1.60 -4.53
CA TYR A 65 8.56 2.30 -4.83
C TYR A 65 8.40 2.47 -6.34
N GLU A 66 7.15 2.61 -6.80
CA GLU A 66 6.82 2.81 -8.22
C GLU A 66 7.03 4.27 -8.66
N GLY A 67 7.32 4.50 -9.94
CA GLY A 67 7.79 5.82 -10.44
C GLY A 67 6.79 6.98 -10.35
N GLN A 68 5.52 6.73 -10.03
CA GLN A 68 4.48 7.77 -9.91
C GLN A 68 4.41 8.41 -8.51
N TRP A 69 5.31 8.03 -7.59
CA TRP A 69 5.43 8.70 -6.29
C TRP A 69 6.01 10.11 -6.45
N THR A 70 5.24 11.13 -6.10
CA THR A 70 5.67 12.53 -6.18
C THR A 70 6.89 12.81 -5.28
N MET A 71 7.73 13.77 -5.70
CA MET A 71 9.02 14.08 -5.07
C MET A 71 8.95 14.43 -3.57
N CYS A 72 7.81 14.91 -3.06
CA CYS A 72 7.63 15.16 -1.63
C CYS A 72 7.54 13.87 -0.81
N LEU A 73 6.87 12.83 -1.32
CA LEU A 73 6.68 11.59 -0.57
C LEU A 73 7.92 10.68 -0.63
N SER A 74 8.66 10.67 -1.74
CA SER A 74 9.95 9.97 -1.82
C SER A 74 10.97 10.53 -0.83
N LYS A 75 10.96 11.85 -0.57
CA LYS A 75 11.77 12.44 0.51
C LYS A 75 11.36 11.96 1.89
N VAL A 76 10.07 11.86 2.20
CA VAL A 76 9.58 11.38 3.50
C VAL A 76 9.97 9.91 3.76
N ILE A 77 9.91 9.05 2.72
CA ILE A 77 10.30 7.64 2.84
C ILE A 77 11.81 7.53 3.18
N VAL A 78 12.67 8.28 2.48
CA VAL A 78 14.12 8.31 2.73
C VAL A 78 14.45 8.98 4.07
N MET A 79 13.65 9.95 4.53
CA MET A 79 13.83 10.62 5.82
C MET A 79 13.44 9.76 7.03
N SER A 80 12.74 8.63 6.86
CA SER A 80 12.58 7.69 7.98
C SER A 80 13.86 6.92 8.30
N GLU A 81 14.81 6.85 7.36
CA GLU A 81 16.15 6.27 7.54
C GLU A 81 17.20 7.32 7.96
N THR A 82 16.91 8.61 7.86
CA THR A 82 17.82 9.69 8.29
C THR A 82 17.08 10.71 9.15
N LYS A 83 17.43 10.73 10.45
CA LYS A 83 17.00 11.72 11.47
C LYS A 83 16.66 13.09 10.86
N ALA A 84 15.44 13.53 11.15
CA ALA A 84 15.00 14.93 11.22
C ALA A 84 15.29 15.82 9.99
N CYS A 85 14.23 16.17 9.25
CA CYS A 85 14.20 17.51 8.66
C CYS A 85 12.80 18.11 8.82
N SER A 86 12.78 19.26 9.49
CA SER A 86 11.63 20.06 9.89
C SER A 86 10.93 20.60 8.65
N VAL A 87 9.62 20.38 8.55
CA VAL A 87 8.76 21.07 7.57
C VAL A 87 8.43 22.43 8.16
N HIS A 88 9.13 23.48 7.72
CA HIS A 88 8.62 24.83 7.87
C HIS A 88 7.59 25.10 6.77
N VAL A 89 6.39 25.46 7.23
CA VAL A 89 5.28 26.05 6.45
C VAL A 89 5.74 27.35 5.80
#